data_AF-A0A1H5K4K5-F1
#
_entry.id   AF-A0A1H5K4K5-F1
#
_cell.length_a   1.000
_cell.length_b   1.000
_cell.length_c   1.000
_cell.angle_alpha   90.00
_cell.angle_beta   90.00
_cell.angle_gamma   90.00
#
_symmetry.space_group_name_H-M   'P 1'
#
loop_
_entity.id
_entity.type
_entity.pdbx_description
1 polymer ?
#
loop_
_entity_poly.entity_id
_entity_poly.type
_entity_poly.pdbx_seq_one_letter_code
_entity_poly.pdbx_strand_id
1 'polypeptide(L)'
;MGLGQKSRVRLRLVEERTGEVPGMPELSQETERGRGAALFGLAEVTGPSMVPTLYQGDQLLVWYGARVRAGDVVVLRHPFQQDLLVVKRAAEPREGGWWVLGDNAYAGGDSTDYGTVPEELILGRALFRWRPRKAGQRSPLALVRWAVSAARPVLPDRTGRSGRSASRRLRAR
;
A
#
# COMPACT_ATOMS: atom_id res chain seq x y z
N MET A 1 -4.72 17.68 -18.61
CA MET A 1 -4.17 16.55 -17.83
C MET A 1 -4.43 16.79 -16.36
N GLY A 2 -5.31 16.01 -15.72
CA GLY A 2 -5.58 16.15 -14.29
C GLY A 2 -4.53 15.39 -13.49
N LEU A 3 -3.86 16.06 -12.55
CA LEU A 3 -2.99 15.42 -11.57
C LEU A 3 -3.87 14.65 -10.57
N GLY A 4 -4.18 13.39 -10.89
CA GLY A 4 -4.88 12.49 -9.98
C GLY A 4 -4.14 12.38 -8.64
N GLN A 5 -4.86 12.50 -7.52
CA GLN A 5 -4.30 12.40 -6.18
C GLN A 5 -3.97 10.94 -5.83
N LYS A 6 -2.71 10.56 -6.03
CA LYS A 6 -2.18 9.21 -5.75
C LYS A 6 -2.01 8.98 -4.25
N SER A 7 -2.35 7.79 -3.75
CA SER A 7 -1.95 7.43 -2.38
C SER A 7 -0.47 7.08 -2.35
N ARG A 8 0.33 7.90 -1.66
CA ARG A 8 1.75 7.63 -1.41
C ARG A 8 1.90 6.72 -0.20
N VAL A 9 2.97 5.93 -0.15
CA VAL A 9 3.40 5.24 1.06
C VAL A 9 4.67 5.89 1.58
N ARG A 10 4.69 6.25 2.86
CA ARG A 10 5.96 6.49 3.56
C ARG A 10 6.35 5.19 4.26
N LEU A 11 7.43 4.58 3.78
CA LEU A 11 8.06 3.47 4.49
C LEU A 11 8.70 4.04 5.76
N ARG A 12 8.33 3.48 6.91
CA ARG A 12 9.17 3.59 8.10
C ARG A 12 9.91 2.26 8.21
N LEU A 13 11.21 2.29 7.95
CA LEU A 13 12.07 1.20 8.39
C LEU A 13 11.88 1.11 9.91
N VAL A 14 11.58 -0.08 10.42
CA VAL A 14 11.63 -0.34 11.87
C VAL A 14 13.11 -0.32 12.22
N GLU A 15 13.63 0.87 12.50
CA GLU A 15 14.95 1.07 13.07
C GLU A 15 14.79 0.90 14.58
N GLU A 16 15.45 -0.13 15.13
CA GLU A 16 15.53 -0.35 16.57
C GLU A 16 15.99 0.95 17.24
N ARG A 17 15.23 1.40 18.24
CA ARG A 17 15.70 2.42 19.15
C ARG A 17 16.74 1.78 20.08
N THR A 18 18.01 2.13 19.93
CA THR A 18 18.96 2.22 21.04
C THR A 18 19.91 3.39 20.75
N GLY A 19 20.11 4.23 21.77
CA GLY A 19 20.82 5.50 21.65
C GLY A 19 22.35 5.39 21.68
N GLU A 20 22.94 6.55 21.44
CA GLU A 20 24.35 6.98 21.60
C GLU A 20 25.42 6.55 20.57
N VAL A 21 26.24 7.55 20.23
CA VAL A 21 27.37 7.68 19.27
C VAL A 21 28.62 8.03 20.14
N PRO A 22 29.92 7.98 19.71
CA PRO A 22 30.46 7.85 18.36
C PRO A 22 31.72 6.96 18.20
N GLY A 23 32.04 6.61 16.96
CA GLY A 23 33.36 6.07 16.61
C GLY A 23 33.41 5.52 15.19
N MET A 24 33.86 6.32 14.23
CA MET A 24 34.37 5.79 12.96
C MET A 24 35.76 5.20 13.18
N PRO A 25 36.06 4.08 12.54
CA PRO A 25 36.90 4.20 11.35
C PRO A 25 36.23 3.61 10.11
N GLU A 26 36.56 4.20 8.97
CA GLU A 26 36.32 3.62 7.66
C GLU A 26 36.80 2.17 7.65
N LEU A 27 35.91 1.25 7.28
CA LEU A 27 36.28 -0.04 6.72
C LEU A 27 35.12 -0.55 5.87
N SER A 28 35.49 -0.79 4.62
CA SER A 28 35.00 -1.81 3.71
C SER A 28 33.51 -1.81 3.33
N GLN A 29 33.34 -1.87 2.01
CA GLN A 29 32.14 -2.05 1.21
C GLN A 29 31.44 -3.41 1.49
N GLU A 30 31.20 -3.76 2.75
CA GLU A 30 30.62 -5.02 3.22
C GLU A 30 29.20 -4.87 3.80
N THR A 31 28.69 -3.64 3.94
CA THR A 31 27.34 -3.37 4.47
C THR A 31 26.19 -3.80 3.53
N GLU A 32 26.48 -4.18 2.29
CA GLU A 32 25.47 -4.55 1.29
C GLU A 32 25.11 -6.05 1.27
N ARG A 33 25.76 -6.90 2.09
CA ARG A 33 25.49 -8.36 2.15
C ARG A 33 25.24 -8.82 3.57
N GLY A 34 24.10 -8.43 4.15
CA GLY A 34 23.76 -8.92 5.48
C GLY A 34 22.48 -8.41 6.13
N ARG A 35 21.68 -7.56 5.48
CA ARG A 35 20.34 -7.26 6.00
C ARG A 35 19.43 -8.40 5.60
N GLY A 36 19.34 -9.42 6.45
CA GLY A 36 18.34 -10.49 6.33
C GLY A 36 17.01 -9.83 5.95
N ALA A 37 16.57 -10.09 4.71
CA ALA A 37 15.48 -9.38 4.08
C ALA A 37 14.28 -9.47 5.02
N ALA A 38 13.95 -8.37 5.68
CA ALA A 38 12.78 -8.33 6.54
C ALA A 38 11.61 -8.64 5.60
N LEU A 39 11.10 -9.88 5.67
CA LEU A 39 9.95 -10.31 4.90
C LEU A 39 8.77 -9.38 5.20
N PHE A 40 8.80 -8.67 6.33
CA PHE A 40 7.78 -7.73 6.73
C PHE A 40 8.32 -6.31 6.89
N GLY A 41 7.49 -5.32 6.58
CA GLY A 41 7.74 -3.92 6.92
C GLY A 41 6.47 -3.13 7.17
N LEU A 42 6.64 -1.92 7.69
CA LEU A 42 5.54 -1.02 8.00
C LEU A 42 5.45 0.14 7.02
N ALA A 43 4.22 0.44 6.61
CA ALA A 43 3.91 1.44 5.60
C ALA A 43 2.77 2.34 6.09
N GLU A 44 2.99 3.64 6.10
CA GLU A 44 1.94 4.62 6.39
C GLU A 44 1.24 5.05 5.09
N VAL A 45 -0.09 4.93 5.07
CA VAL A 45 -0.92 5.33 3.94
C VAL A 45 -1.06 6.85 3.93
N THR A 46 -0.68 7.46 2.82
CA THR A 46 -0.92 8.88 2.54
C THR A 46 -1.83 8.98 1.33
N GLY A 47 -2.81 9.89 1.33
CA GLY A 47 -3.67 10.17 0.17
C GLY A 47 -4.89 9.25 -0.02
N PRO A 48 -5.85 9.62 -0.90
CA PRO A 48 -7.22 9.11 -0.86
C PRO A 48 -7.54 7.95 -1.83
N SER A 49 -6.58 7.45 -2.60
CA SER A 49 -6.85 6.52 -3.71
C SER A 49 -7.33 5.12 -3.31
N MET A 50 -7.17 4.74 -2.05
CA MET A 50 -7.64 3.46 -1.51
C MET A 50 -8.86 3.61 -0.58
N VAL A 51 -9.47 4.80 -0.49
CA VAL A 51 -10.73 4.99 0.24
C VAL A 51 -11.84 4.22 -0.48
N PRO A 52 -12.75 3.50 0.22
CA PRO A 52 -12.92 3.43 1.67
C PRO A 52 -12.11 2.34 2.39
N THR A 53 -11.33 1.53 1.68
CA THR A 53 -10.56 0.43 2.27
C THR A 53 -9.47 0.95 3.20
N LEU A 54 -8.69 1.93 2.76
CA LEU A 54 -7.61 2.57 3.51
C LEU A 54 -7.84 4.08 3.56
N TYR A 55 -7.63 4.63 4.75
CA TYR A 55 -7.67 6.07 4.99
C TYR A 55 -6.25 6.60 5.22
N GLN A 56 -6.08 7.90 5.04
CA GLN A 56 -4.83 8.57 5.38
C GLN A 56 -4.46 8.36 6.86
N GLY A 57 -3.19 8.03 7.10
CA GLY A 57 -2.65 7.70 8.42
C GLY A 57 -2.88 6.25 8.85
N ASP A 58 -3.61 5.44 8.08
CA ASP A 58 -3.67 4.00 8.29
C ASP A 58 -2.26 3.42 8.14
N GLN A 59 -1.90 2.49 9.00
CA GLN A 59 -0.60 1.82 8.97
C GLN A 59 -0.80 0.38 8.48
N LEU A 60 0.09 -0.06 7.60
CA LEU A 60 0.03 -1.36 6.95
C LEU A 60 1.20 -2.23 7.38
N LEU A 61 0.90 -3.49 7.66
CA LEU A 61 1.90 -4.56 7.69
C LEU A 61 2.03 -5.14 6.29
N VAL A 62 3.17 -4.95 5.66
CA VAL A 62 3.45 -5.38 4.29
C VAL A 62 4.32 -6.62 4.34
N TRP A 63 3.95 -7.66 3.59
CA TRP A 63 4.80 -8.81 3.34
C TRP A 63 5.48 -8.64 1.98
N TYR A 64 6.78 -8.34 2.00
CA TYR A 64 7.62 -8.19 0.82
C TYR A 64 7.92 -9.54 0.17
N GLY A 65 7.93 -9.56 -1.18
CA GLY A 65 8.17 -10.78 -1.97
C GLY A 65 7.06 -11.83 -1.89
N ALA A 66 5.93 -11.52 -1.25
CA ALA A 66 4.79 -12.42 -1.19
C ALA A 66 4.13 -12.60 -2.56
N ARG A 67 3.67 -13.82 -2.86
CA ARG A 67 2.89 -14.08 -4.08
C ARG A 67 1.58 -13.29 -4.06
N VAL A 68 1.41 -12.43 -5.06
CA VAL A 68 0.23 -11.57 -5.23
C VAL A 68 -0.92 -12.36 -5.85
N ARG A 69 -2.15 -12.05 -5.42
CA ARG A 69 -3.38 -12.59 -5.98
C ARG A 69 -4.35 -11.46 -6.32
N ALA A 70 -5.28 -11.72 -7.23
CA ALA A 70 -6.39 -10.81 -7.48
C ALA A 70 -7.15 -10.53 -6.18
N GLY A 71 -7.49 -9.25 -5.97
CA GLY A 71 -8.09 -8.71 -4.77
C GLY A 71 -7.09 -8.26 -3.70
N ASP A 72 -5.81 -8.64 -3.77
CA ASP A 72 -4.81 -8.23 -2.79
C ASP A 72 -4.56 -6.71 -2.87
N VAL A 73 -4.32 -6.09 -1.72
CA VAL A 73 -3.79 -4.73 -1.66
C VAL A 73 -2.27 -4.80 -1.68
N VAL A 74 -1.66 -4.13 -2.65
CA VAL A 74 -0.24 -4.22 -2.93
C VAL A 74 0.46 -2.88 -2.79
N VAL A 75 1.71 -2.92 -2.35
CA VAL A 75 2.64 -1.80 -2.38
C VAL A 75 3.53 -1.95 -3.60
N LEU A 76 3.61 -0.93 -4.44
CA LEU A 76 4.38 -0.96 -5.68
C LEU A 76 5.14 0.35 -5.91
N ARG A 77 6.25 0.26 -6.66
CA ARG A 77 6.95 1.42 -7.23
C ARG A 77 6.17 1.96 -8.41
N HIS A 78 5.97 3.27 -8.44
CA HIS A 78 5.22 3.89 -9.51
C HIS A 78 5.99 3.79 -10.85
N PRO A 79 5.40 3.29 -11.95
CA PRO A 79 6.11 3.01 -13.20
C PRO A 79 6.89 4.20 -13.78
N PHE A 80 6.34 5.40 -13.66
CA PHE A 80 6.95 6.64 -14.17
C PHE A 80 7.58 7.53 -13.08
N GLN A 81 7.59 7.10 -11.82
CA GLN A 81 8.11 7.88 -10.69
C GLN A 81 8.79 6.92 -9.71
N GLN A 82 10.05 6.56 -9.97
CA GLN A 82 10.74 5.43 -9.33
C GLN A 82 10.89 5.58 -7.80
N ASP A 83 10.97 6.82 -7.31
CA ASP A 83 11.05 7.14 -5.87
C ASP A 83 9.68 7.17 -5.17
N LEU A 84 8.60 7.01 -5.94
CA LEU A 84 7.25 7.06 -5.43
C LEU A 84 6.70 5.64 -5.21
N LEU A 85 6.44 5.31 -3.95
CA LEU A 85 5.68 4.12 -3.58
C LEU A 85 4.19 4.44 -3.46
N VAL A 86 3.36 3.57 -4.02
CA VAL A 86 1.91 3.69 -3.99
C VAL A 86 1.24 2.41 -3.50
N VAL A 87 0.05 2.56 -2.92
CA VAL A 87 -0.82 1.42 -2.59
C VAL A 87 -1.95 1.35 -3.59
N LYS A 88 -2.19 0.17 -4.15
CA LYS A 88 -3.30 -0.13 -5.05
C LYS A 88 -3.87 -1.52 -4.78
N ARG A 89 -5.03 -1.83 -5.35
CA ARG A 89 -5.59 -3.19 -5.37
C ARG A 89 -5.19 -3.89 -6.66
N ALA A 90 -4.62 -5.08 -6.55
CA ALA A 90 -4.38 -5.97 -7.68
C ALA A 90 -5.74 -6.48 -8.19
N ALA A 91 -6.22 -5.98 -9.33
CA ALA A 91 -7.52 -6.33 -9.86
C ALA A 91 -7.46 -7.68 -10.60
N GLU A 92 -6.49 -7.84 -11.49
CA GLU A 92 -6.29 -9.05 -12.28
C GLU A 92 -4.85 -9.15 -12.80
N PRO A 93 -4.32 -10.36 -12.98
CA PRO A 93 -3.07 -10.56 -13.70
C PRO A 93 -3.29 -10.26 -15.19
N ARG A 94 -2.31 -9.65 -15.84
CA ARG A 94 -2.27 -9.42 -17.28
C ARG A 94 -0.90 -9.80 -17.83
N GLU A 95 -0.77 -9.83 -19.15
CA GLU A 95 0.54 -10.03 -19.77
C GLU A 95 1.55 -9.01 -19.25
N GLY A 96 2.70 -9.51 -18.79
CA GLY A 96 3.78 -8.69 -18.25
C GLY A 96 3.60 -8.24 -16.79
N GLY A 97 2.49 -8.56 -16.11
CA GLY A 97 2.35 -8.23 -14.67
C GLY A 97 0.92 -8.11 -14.18
N TRP A 98 0.59 -7.00 -13.53
CA TRP A 98 -0.70 -6.80 -12.86
C TRP A 98 -1.42 -5.53 -13.32
N TRP A 99 -2.72 -5.67 -13.56
CA TRP A 99 -3.63 -4.54 -13.62
C TRP A 99 -4.04 -4.16 -12.20
N VAL A 100 -3.61 -2.98 -11.75
CA VAL A 100 -3.89 -2.44 -10.41
C VAL A 100 -4.83 -1.24 -10.47
N LEU A 101 -5.78 -1.17 -9.54
CA LEU A 101 -6.79 -0.12 -9.45
C LEU A 101 -6.79 0.53 -8.06
N GLY A 102 -7.16 1.81 -7.99
CA GLY A 102 -7.56 2.42 -6.73
C GLY A 102 -9.00 2.04 -6.37
N ASP A 103 -9.29 1.84 -5.08
CA ASP A 103 -10.68 1.65 -4.62
C ASP A 103 -11.49 2.94 -4.74
N ASN A 104 -10.82 4.10 -4.73
CA ASN A 104 -11.42 5.39 -5.01
C ASN A 104 -11.24 5.76 -6.49
N ALA A 105 -12.27 5.48 -7.30
CA ALA A 105 -12.27 5.78 -8.73
C ALA A 105 -12.06 7.27 -9.07
N TYR A 106 -12.27 8.19 -8.13
CA TYR A 106 -12.09 9.63 -8.35
C TYR A 106 -10.66 10.12 -8.11
N ALA A 107 -9.80 9.28 -7.52
CA ALA A 107 -8.43 9.67 -7.18
C ALA A 107 -7.46 9.57 -8.37
N GLY A 108 -7.75 8.69 -9.34
CA GLY A 108 -6.86 8.40 -10.46
C GLY A 108 -5.50 7.82 -10.03
N GLY A 109 -4.55 7.88 -10.96
CA GLY A 109 -3.18 7.39 -10.78
C GLY A 109 -3.11 5.89 -10.55
N ASP A 110 -3.82 5.13 -11.37
CA ASP A 110 -3.78 3.67 -11.40
C ASP A 110 -3.54 3.16 -12.84
N SER A 111 -3.77 1.87 -13.10
CA SER A 111 -3.46 1.28 -14.42
C SER A 111 -4.29 1.88 -15.55
N THR A 112 -5.40 2.56 -15.27
CA THR A 112 -6.13 3.33 -16.30
C THR A 112 -5.29 4.47 -16.90
N ASP A 113 -4.31 4.98 -16.15
CA ASP A 113 -3.44 6.07 -16.57
C ASP A 113 -2.09 5.56 -17.13
N TYR A 114 -1.53 4.49 -16.56
CA TYR A 114 -0.17 4.04 -16.87
C TYR A 114 -0.06 2.59 -17.40
N GLY A 115 -1.18 1.88 -17.56
CA GLY A 115 -1.19 0.52 -18.07
C GLY A 115 -0.82 -0.55 -17.03
N THR A 116 -0.54 -1.75 -17.51
CA THR A 116 -0.13 -2.89 -16.67
C THR A 116 1.17 -2.59 -15.93
N VAL A 117 1.20 -2.89 -14.63
CA VAL A 117 2.40 -2.73 -13.79
C VAL A 117 3.21 -4.02 -13.84
N PRO A 118 4.50 -3.97 -14.23
CA PRO A 118 5.38 -5.13 -14.18
C PRO A 118 5.51 -5.73 -12.78
N GLU A 119 5.64 -7.06 -12.69
CA GLU A 119 5.68 -7.77 -11.40
C GLU A 119 6.86 -7.32 -10.54
N GLU A 120 7.99 -6.97 -11.15
CA GLU A 120 9.19 -6.44 -10.49
C GLU A 120 8.97 -5.10 -9.78
N LEU A 121 7.96 -4.32 -10.18
CA LEU A 121 7.61 -3.09 -9.50
C LEU A 121 6.73 -3.33 -8.27
N ILE A 122 6.16 -4.53 -8.12
CA ILE A 122 5.34 -4.89 -6.96
C ILE A 122 6.25 -5.39 -5.85
N LEU A 123 6.32 -4.61 -4.76
CA LEU A 123 7.21 -4.91 -3.65
C LEU A 123 6.64 -6.00 -2.74
N GLY A 124 5.32 -6.01 -2.56
CA GLY A 124 4.66 -6.95 -1.66
C GLY A 124 3.18 -6.63 -1.43
N ARG A 125 2.55 -7.46 -0.60
CA ARG A 125 1.12 -7.32 -0.27
C ARG A 125 0.92 -6.84 1.16
N ALA A 126 -0.05 -5.96 1.37
CA ALA A 126 -0.50 -5.57 2.69
C ALA A 126 -1.35 -6.70 3.29
N LEU A 127 -0.93 -7.21 4.45
CA LEU A 127 -1.65 -8.27 5.17
C LEU A 127 -2.66 -7.70 6.17
N PHE A 128 -2.25 -6.63 6.84
CA PHE A 128 -2.98 -6.10 7.96
C PHE A 128 -2.94 -4.59 7.95
N ARG A 129 -4.02 -3.99 8.40
CA ARG A 129 -4.13 -2.55 8.58
C ARG A 129 -4.51 -2.24 10.02
N TRP A 130 -3.81 -1.30 10.64
CA TRP A 130 -4.22 -0.70 11.91
C TRP A 130 -4.35 0.82 11.81
N ARG A 131 -5.37 1.39 12.47
CA ARG A 131 -5.55 2.84 12.55
C ARG A 131 -5.00 3.37 13.86
N PRO A 132 -3.94 4.21 13.87
CA PRO A 132 -3.40 4.77 15.11
C PRO A 132 -4.50 5.45 15.94
N ARG A 133 -4.49 5.23 17.26
CA ARG A 133 -5.48 5.84 18.16
C ARG A 133 -5.26 7.34 18.23
N LYS A 134 -6.33 8.13 18.20
CA LYS A 134 -6.27 9.54 18.61
C LYS A 134 -5.97 9.59 20.11
N ALA A 135 -5.00 10.39 20.53
CA ALA A 135 -4.68 10.59 21.94
C ALA A 135 -5.93 11.12 22.67
N GLY A 136 -6.44 10.38 23.66
CA GLY A 136 -7.60 10.80 24.47
C GLY A 136 -8.61 9.72 24.86
N GLN A 137 -8.60 8.53 24.26
CA GLN A 137 -9.54 7.47 24.63
C GLN A 137 -9.02 6.60 25.79
N ARG A 138 -9.53 6.86 27.00
CA ARG A 138 -9.15 6.15 28.25
C ARG A 138 -10.04 4.97 28.64
N SER A 139 -11.12 4.66 27.91
CA SER A 139 -12.03 3.56 28.30
C SER A 139 -11.67 2.22 27.65
N PRO A 140 -11.71 1.10 28.41
CA PRO A 140 -11.44 -0.26 27.88
C PRO A 140 -12.42 -0.68 26.78
N LEU A 141 -13.70 -0.31 26.90
CA LEU A 141 -14.72 -0.61 25.88
C LEU A 141 -14.49 0.16 24.57
N ALA A 142 -14.02 1.41 24.64
CA ALA A 142 -13.61 2.15 23.45
C ALA A 142 -12.37 1.52 22.80
N LEU A 143 -11.47 0.93 23.60
CA LEU A 143 -10.29 0.22 23.13
C LEU A 143 -10.66 -1.06 22.38
N VAL A 144 -11.60 -1.86 22.91
CA VAL A 144 -12.12 -3.06 22.22
C VAL A 144 -12.88 -2.68 20.95
N ARG A 145 -13.78 -1.68 20.99
CA ARG A 145 -14.50 -1.19 19.81
C ARG A 145 -13.56 -0.59 18.76
N TRP A 146 -12.52 0.12 19.18
CA TRP A 146 -11.44 0.57 18.30
C TRP A 146 -10.70 -0.62 17.71
N ALA A 147 -10.25 -1.59 18.51
CA ALA A 147 -9.51 -2.75 18.01
C ALA A 147 -10.30 -3.51 16.93
N VAL A 148 -11.60 -3.76 17.16
CA VAL A 148 -12.49 -4.47 16.22
C VAL A 148 -12.72 -3.69 14.90
N SER A 149 -12.60 -2.36 14.92
CA SER A 149 -12.81 -1.50 13.74
C SER A 149 -11.52 -1.05 13.04
N ALA A 150 -10.42 -0.93 13.80
CA ALA A 150 -9.16 -0.35 13.37
C ALA A 150 -8.18 -1.42 12.87
N ALA A 151 -8.14 -2.58 13.52
CA ALA A 151 -7.23 -3.67 13.23
C ALA A 151 -7.95 -4.70 12.37
N ARG A 152 -7.84 -4.58 11.04
CA ARG A 152 -8.52 -5.49 10.11
C ARG A 152 -7.53 -6.17 9.16
N PRO A 153 -7.68 -7.47 8.91
CA PRO A 153 -6.96 -8.12 7.84
C PRO A 153 -7.38 -7.49 6.52
N VAL A 154 -6.41 -7.21 5.67
CA VAL A 154 -6.67 -6.74 4.31
C VAL A 154 -6.91 -7.99 3.47
N LEU A 155 -8.09 -8.58 3.64
CA LEU A 155 -8.46 -9.80 2.94
C LEU A 155 -8.58 -9.49 1.44
N PRO A 156 -8.15 -10.42 0.57
CA PRO A 156 -8.44 -10.32 -0.85
C PRO A 156 -9.95 -10.26 -1.02
N ASP A 157 -10.43 -9.24 -1.73
CA ASP A 157 -11.83 -9.18 -2.10
C ASP A 157 -12.09 -10.32 -3.10
N ARG A 158 -12.59 -11.46 -2.59
CA ARG A 158 -12.93 -12.64 -3.38
C ARG A 158 -14.26 -12.48 -4.10
N THR A 159 -14.98 -11.38 -3.88
CA THR A 159 -16.16 -11.13 -4.68
C THR A 159 -15.68 -10.75 -6.07
N GLY A 160 -15.93 -11.63 -7.05
CA GLY A 160 -15.68 -11.40 -8.47
C GLY A 160 -16.56 -10.29 -9.05
N ARG A 161 -16.68 -9.15 -8.35
CA ARG A 161 -17.28 -7.92 -8.85
C ARG A 161 -16.17 -7.05 -9.47
N SER A 162 -15.38 -7.65 -10.34
CA SER A 162 -14.65 -6.88 -11.34
C SER A 162 -15.66 -6.35 -12.36
N GLY A 163 -15.65 -5.04 -12.58
CA GLY A 163 -16.02 -4.46 -13.87
C GLY A 163 -17.49 -4.53 -14.30
N ARG A 164 -18.41 -3.90 -13.56
CA ARG A 164 -19.52 -3.16 -14.21
C ARG A 164 -19.62 -1.77 -13.61
N SER A 165 -18.60 -0.95 -13.86
CA SER A 165 -18.79 0.49 -13.78
C SER A 165 -19.65 0.91 -14.97
N ALA A 166 -20.89 1.23 -14.67
CA ALA A 166 -21.87 1.76 -15.60
C ALA A 166 -21.47 3.18 -16.02
N SER A 167 -20.54 3.29 -16.95
CA SER A 167 -20.32 4.52 -17.72
C SER A 167 -20.65 4.26 -19.18
N ARG A 168 -21.92 3.95 -19.46
CA ARG A 168 -22.49 4.21 -20.80
C ARG A 168 -22.57 5.73 -20.92
N ARG A 169 -21.57 6.28 -21.59
CA ARG A 169 -21.56 7.65 -22.09
C ARG A 169 -22.85 7.85 -22.87
N LEU A 170 -23.69 8.75 -22.39
CA LEU A 170 -24.67 9.46 -23.20
C LEU A 170 -23.88 10.11 -24.35
N ARG A 171 -23.93 9.48 -25.52
CA ARG A 171 -23.48 10.07 -26.77
C ARG A 171 -24.75 10.49 -27.49
N ALA A 172 -24.86 11.81 -27.62
CA ALA A 172 -25.94 12.53 -28.27
C ALA A 172 -26.31 11.97 -29.65
N ARG A 173 -27.61 12.04 -29.95
CA ARG A 173 -28.16 12.41 -31.26
C ARG A 173 -29.37 13.29 -31.03
#